data_AF-A0A402CTD4-F1
#
_entry.id   AF-A0A402CTD4-F1
#
_cell.length_a   1.000
_cell.length_b   1.000
_cell.length_c   1.000
_cell.angle_alpha   90.00
_cell.angle_beta   90.00
_cell.angle_gamma   90.00
#
_symmetry.space_group_name_H-M   'P 1'
#
loop_
_entity.id
_entity.type
_entity.pdbx_description
1 polymer ?
#
loop_
_entity_poly.entity_id
_entity_poly.type
_entity_poly.pdbx_seq_one_letter_code
_entity_poly.pdbx_strand_id
1 'polypeptide(L)'
;MLIVSYRTHEHWETRIYDKNRLPDSILRIYQLTNAPIREDSLNKSSHTAASLARWKAQKMIEDIDIPAIKAHSEKLVRAAGGETLDWLPYIERNSPRPQSDLIARALILNALVNIAYGAPIPVIKKWITDNGLTAYLSKKERLLLEKRNEDLTDQEQTDLYWSMEALWALIWAGGLTSDLPIDTPVSKTMASLLPNLQKNENGASFSAKMHLRSYTQLYSMLDLYYRANWSTNNARLHGGPSGKISGDIVMERRKALEWLMDSESDWDNTNANT
;
A
#
# COMPACT_ATOMS: atom_id res chain seq x y z
N MET A 1 -3.41 -48.29 25.32
CA MET A 1 -2.55 -49.17 24.49
C MET A 1 -3.02 -48.95 23.05
N LEU A 2 -2.31 -48.38 22.07
CA LEU A 2 -0.90 -48.02 21.78
C LEU A 2 -0.90 -46.60 21.12
N ILE A 3 0.01 -45.64 21.33
CA ILE A 3 1.42 -45.46 20.92
C ILE A 3 1.70 -45.49 19.39
N VAL A 4 1.89 -44.27 18.83
CA VAL A 4 2.90 -43.73 17.88
C VAL A 4 3.10 -44.35 16.48
N SER A 5 3.04 -43.51 15.43
CA SER A 5 4.15 -43.33 14.48
C SER A 5 4.04 -42.04 13.64
N TYR A 6 5.16 -41.33 13.55
CA TYR A 6 5.43 -40.15 12.72
C TYR A 6 6.01 -40.55 11.34
N ARG A 7 6.03 -39.56 10.43
CA ARG A 7 6.76 -39.44 9.14
C ARG A 7 6.07 -40.12 7.94
N THR A 8 6.10 -39.57 6.72
CA THR A 8 7.12 -38.72 6.06
C THR A 8 6.52 -37.65 5.14
N HIS A 9 7.12 -36.46 5.21
CA HIS A 9 7.27 -35.52 4.10
C HIS A 9 8.08 -36.18 2.99
N GLU A 10 7.61 -36.15 1.74
CA GLU A 10 8.42 -36.04 0.50
C GLU A 10 7.51 -36.20 -0.74
N HIS A 11 7.91 -35.55 -1.85
CA HIS A 11 7.42 -35.64 -3.24
C HIS A 11 6.65 -34.43 -3.83
N TRP A 12 7.26 -33.23 -3.77
CA TRP A 12 7.12 -32.27 -4.89
C TRP A 12 8.46 -31.72 -5.43
N GLU A 13 9.59 -32.23 -4.93
CA GLU A 13 10.94 -31.64 -5.02
C GLU A 13 11.68 -31.67 -6.36
N THR A 14 11.18 -32.22 -7.47
CA THR A 14 12.05 -32.40 -8.66
C THR A 14 11.61 -31.62 -9.88
N ARG A 15 12.23 -30.43 -10.03
CA ARG A 15 13.03 -30.00 -11.20
C ARG A 15 13.23 -28.47 -11.15
N ILE A 16 14.43 -28.05 -11.54
CA ILE A 16 14.84 -26.72 -12.07
C ILE A 16 15.84 -25.92 -11.19
N TYR A 17 17.13 -26.20 -11.49
CA TYR A 17 18.32 -25.33 -11.55
C TYR A 17 19.18 -25.05 -10.29
N ASP A 18 20.29 -25.79 -10.27
CA ASP A 18 21.61 -25.45 -9.73
C ASP A 18 22.32 -24.39 -10.62
N LYS A 19 23.01 -23.41 -10.02
CA LYS A 19 24.46 -23.11 -10.21
C LYS A 19 24.93 -21.76 -9.70
N ASN A 20 25.94 -21.85 -8.83
CA ASN A 20 26.93 -20.85 -8.47
C ASN A 20 27.46 -20.01 -9.65
N ARG A 21 27.37 -18.67 -9.53
CA ARG A 21 28.40 -17.65 -9.87
C ARG A 21 27.81 -16.24 -9.78
N LEU A 22 28.29 -15.42 -8.84
CA LEU A 22 28.13 -13.96 -8.89
C LEU A 22 29.52 -13.31 -9.13
N PRO A 23 29.63 -12.22 -9.92
CA PRO A 23 30.92 -11.66 -10.33
C PRO A 23 31.55 -10.72 -9.28
N ASP A 24 32.87 -10.55 -9.33
CA ASP A 24 33.73 -9.71 -8.46
C ASP A 24 33.33 -8.22 -8.32
N SER A 25 32.30 -7.76 -9.03
CA SER A 25 31.75 -6.42 -8.92
C SER A 25 31.07 -6.12 -7.57
N ILE A 26 30.75 -7.16 -6.78
CA ILE A 26 30.09 -7.01 -5.46
C ILE A 26 31.09 -6.76 -4.32
N LEU A 27 32.34 -7.24 -4.43
CA LEU A 27 33.38 -7.00 -3.41
C LEU A 27 33.89 -5.55 -3.40
N ARG A 28 33.77 -4.82 -4.51
CA ARG A 28 34.24 -3.44 -4.63
C ARG A 28 33.33 -2.42 -3.92
N ILE A 29 32.05 -2.73 -3.75
CA ILE A 29 31.09 -1.86 -3.05
C ILE A 29 31.31 -1.94 -1.53
N TYR A 30 31.66 -3.11 -1.00
CA TYR A 30 31.88 -3.32 0.43
C TYR A 30 33.15 -2.64 0.98
N GLN A 31 34.15 -2.40 0.12
CA GLN A 31 35.39 -1.70 0.48
C GLN A 31 35.25 -0.17 0.44
N LEU A 32 34.31 0.36 -0.36
CA LEU A 32 34.06 1.81 -0.44
C LEU A 32 33.22 2.34 0.72
N THR A 33 32.42 1.48 1.37
CA THR A 33 31.55 1.87 2.49
C THR A 33 32.22 1.83 3.86
N ASN A 34 33.46 1.32 3.96
CA ASN A 34 34.15 1.09 5.24
C ASN A 34 35.55 1.74 5.35
N ALA A 35 35.85 2.74 4.52
CA ALA A 35 37.06 3.55 4.73
C ALA A 35 36.86 4.55 5.89
N PRO A 36 37.82 4.71 6.82
CA PRO A 36 37.68 5.65 7.92
C PRO A 36 37.63 7.08 7.37
N ILE A 37 36.57 7.80 7.74
CA ILE A 37 36.37 9.21 7.40
C ILE A 37 37.41 10.02 8.18
N ARG A 38 38.29 10.72 7.46
CA ARG A 38 39.06 11.82 8.07
C ARG A 38 38.09 12.96 8.33
N GLU A 39 37.92 13.31 9.60
CA GLU A 39 37.29 14.57 10.00
C GLU A 39 38.12 15.72 9.45
N ASP A 40 37.60 16.40 8.43
CA ASP A 40 37.72 17.85 8.32
C ASP A 40 36.70 18.37 7.29
N SER A 41 36.01 19.46 7.66
CA SER A 41 35.06 20.26 6.89
C SER A 41 33.57 19.85 6.84
N LEU A 42 32.95 19.58 8.00
CA LEU A 42 31.49 19.59 8.15
C LEU A 42 31.02 20.85 8.88
N ASN A 43 30.70 21.93 8.15
CA ASN A 43 29.56 22.80 8.45
C ASN A 43 29.44 23.94 7.42
N LYS A 44 28.61 23.75 6.38
CA LYS A 44 27.98 24.81 5.53
C LYS A 44 27.25 24.23 4.31
N SER A 45 27.61 23.04 3.83
CA SER A 45 27.04 22.41 2.62
C SER A 45 25.82 21.51 2.84
N SER A 46 25.59 21.03 4.07
CA SER A 46 24.45 20.17 4.42
C SER A 46 23.12 20.93 4.47
N HIS A 47 23.15 22.20 4.91
CA HIS A 47 21.96 23.06 4.97
C HIS A 47 21.41 23.44 3.59
N THR A 48 22.25 23.61 2.57
CA THR A 48 21.82 23.98 1.22
C THR A 48 21.18 22.84 0.45
N ALA A 49 21.72 21.61 0.57
CA ALA A 49 21.15 20.44 -0.11
C ALA A 49 19.76 20.06 0.42
N ALA A 50 19.58 20.02 1.75
CA ALA A 50 18.28 19.74 2.37
C ALA A 50 17.24 20.83 2.07
N SER A 51 17.65 22.11 2.07
CA SER A 51 16.76 23.22 1.74
C SER A 51 16.34 23.21 0.27
N LEU A 52 17.26 22.88 -0.63
CA LEU A 52 16.95 22.71 -2.06
C LEU A 52 16.02 21.52 -2.31
N ALA A 53 16.22 20.40 -1.62
CA ALA A 53 15.34 19.24 -1.73
C ALA A 53 13.91 19.55 -1.27
N ARG A 54 13.77 20.26 -0.13
CA ARG A 54 12.46 20.74 0.37
C ARG A 54 11.81 21.71 -0.62
N TRP A 55 12.55 22.69 -1.13
CA TRP A 55 12.03 23.63 -2.13
C TRP A 55 11.57 22.93 -3.41
N LYS A 56 12.35 21.95 -3.91
CA LYS A 56 11.95 21.16 -5.09
C LYS A 56 10.67 20.35 -4.84
N ALA A 57 10.56 19.70 -3.67
CA ALA A 57 9.37 18.95 -3.30
C ALA A 57 8.14 19.88 -3.19
N GLN A 58 8.29 21.03 -2.55
CA GLN A 58 7.24 22.05 -2.43
C GLN A 58 6.80 22.56 -3.81
N LYS A 59 7.76 22.88 -4.68
CA LYS A 59 7.47 23.36 -6.03
C LYS A 59 6.74 22.31 -6.87
N MET A 60 7.06 21.01 -6.71
CA MET A 60 6.33 19.93 -7.38
C MET A 60 4.87 19.79 -6.90
N ILE A 61 4.58 20.14 -5.64
CA ILE A 61 3.21 20.21 -5.12
C ILE A 61 2.46 21.43 -5.68
N GLU A 62 3.19 22.52 -5.94
CA GLU A 62 2.62 23.77 -6.42
C GLU A 62 2.30 23.76 -7.93
N ASP A 63 3.12 23.07 -8.74
CA ASP A 63 3.06 23.09 -10.21
C ASP A 63 2.03 22.12 -10.84
N ILE A 64 1.13 21.50 -10.06
CA ILE A 64 0.11 20.59 -10.62
C ILE A 64 -1.08 21.34 -11.25
N ASP A 65 -1.51 20.89 -12.44
CA ASP A 65 -2.72 21.39 -13.12
C ASP A 65 -3.97 20.69 -12.57
N ILE A 66 -4.48 21.18 -11.44
CA ILE A 66 -5.66 20.63 -10.76
C ILE A 66 -6.91 20.64 -11.68
N PRO A 67 -7.21 21.72 -12.42
CA PRO A 67 -8.32 21.71 -13.38
C PRO A 67 -8.23 20.59 -14.43
N ALA A 68 -7.04 20.36 -15.00
CA ALA A 68 -6.84 19.28 -15.96
C ALA A 68 -7.00 17.89 -15.32
N ILE A 69 -6.50 17.71 -14.08
CA ILE A 69 -6.68 16.48 -13.30
C ILE A 69 -8.16 16.21 -13.07
N LYS A 70 -8.91 17.21 -12.57
CA LYS A 70 -10.38 17.12 -12.38
C LYS A 70 -11.08 16.69 -13.66
N ALA A 71 -10.79 17.38 -14.77
CA ALA A 71 -11.42 17.08 -16.05
C ALA A 71 -11.13 15.65 -16.52
N HIS A 72 -9.91 15.16 -16.30
CA HIS A 72 -9.52 13.79 -16.61
C HIS A 72 -10.27 12.77 -15.74
N SER A 73 -10.29 12.97 -14.42
CA SER A 73 -11.00 12.10 -13.48
C SER A 73 -12.49 12.00 -13.79
N GLU A 74 -13.14 13.13 -14.06
CA GLU A 74 -14.55 13.16 -14.44
C GLU A 74 -14.84 12.42 -15.74
N LYS A 75 -13.94 12.52 -16.72
CA LYS A 75 -14.05 11.75 -17.96
C LYS A 75 -14.03 10.25 -17.68
N LEU A 76 -13.16 9.79 -16.77
CA LEU A 76 -13.07 8.37 -16.40
C LEU A 76 -14.31 7.90 -15.62
N VAL A 77 -14.81 8.70 -14.68
CA VAL A 77 -16.06 8.40 -13.95
C VAL A 77 -17.24 8.26 -14.91
N ARG A 78 -17.41 9.21 -15.85
CA ARG A 78 -18.46 9.14 -16.88
C ARG A 78 -18.29 7.92 -17.79
N ALA A 79 -17.05 7.59 -18.18
CA ALA A 79 -16.76 6.42 -19.00
C ALA A 79 -17.11 5.09 -18.29
N ALA A 80 -17.00 5.03 -16.96
CA ALA A 80 -17.42 3.90 -16.15
C ALA A 80 -18.94 3.86 -15.88
N GLY A 81 -19.70 4.86 -16.35
CA GLY A 81 -21.15 4.97 -16.22
C GLY A 81 -21.63 5.67 -14.94
N GLY A 82 -20.72 6.34 -14.22
CA GLY A 82 -21.07 7.16 -13.06
C GLY A 82 -21.39 8.61 -13.42
N GLU A 83 -22.15 9.29 -12.56
CA GLU A 83 -22.41 10.72 -12.66
C GLU A 83 -21.31 11.56 -11.98
N THR A 84 -21.02 12.74 -12.53
CA THR A 84 -20.05 13.69 -11.97
C THR A 84 -20.76 14.88 -11.35
N LEU A 85 -20.22 15.39 -10.25
CA LEU A 85 -20.77 16.53 -9.51
C LEU A 85 -19.88 17.76 -9.68
N ASP A 86 -20.36 18.76 -10.41
CA ASP A 86 -19.57 19.94 -10.78
C ASP A 86 -19.13 20.81 -9.58
N TRP A 87 -19.90 20.75 -8.49
CA TRP A 87 -19.68 21.53 -7.27
C TRP A 87 -18.66 20.91 -6.30
N LEU A 88 -18.13 19.71 -6.59
CA LEU A 88 -17.15 19.09 -5.70
C LEU A 88 -15.87 19.93 -5.59
N PRO A 89 -15.42 20.25 -4.37
CA PRO A 89 -14.19 21.01 -4.17
C PRO A 89 -12.97 20.22 -4.66
N TYR A 90 -11.86 20.93 -4.84
CA TYR A 90 -10.56 20.30 -5.02
C TYR A 90 -10.06 19.72 -3.70
N ILE A 91 -9.33 18.61 -3.79
CA ILE A 91 -8.68 18.00 -2.63
C ILE A 91 -7.56 18.92 -2.15
N GLU A 92 -7.47 19.09 -0.83
CA GLU A 92 -6.40 19.85 -0.20
C GLU A 92 -5.03 19.27 -0.52
N ARG A 93 -4.04 20.15 -0.69
CA ARG A 93 -2.67 19.75 -1.02
C ARG A 93 -1.91 19.47 0.27
N ASN A 94 -1.92 18.21 0.67
CA ASN A 94 -1.16 17.72 1.82
C ASN A 94 0.19 17.13 1.40
N SER A 95 1.06 16.92 2.39
CA SER A 95 2.37 16.32 2.18
C SER A 95 2.24 14.80 2.15
N PRO A 96 2.74 14.12 1.10
CA PRO A 96 2.68 12.67 1.04
C PRO A 96 3.64 12.05 2.05
N ARG A 97 3.27 10.88 2.56
CA ARG A 97 4.13 10.06 3.40
C ARG A 97 5.35 9.55 2.63
N PRO A 98 6.48 9.31 3.31
CA PRO A 98 7.66 8.73 2.67
C PRO A 98 7.40 7.30 2.19
N GLN A 99 8.23 6.83 1.25
CA GLN A 99 8.16 5.47 0.71
C GLN A 99 8.27 4.38 1.79
N SER A 100 9.00 4.63 2.88
CA SER A 100 9.10 3.70 4.02
C SER A 100 7.75 3.39 4.63
N ASP A 101 6.89 4.41 4.80
CA ASP A 101 5.56 4.26 5.38
C ASP A 101 4.65 3.48 4.44
N LEU A 102 4.70 3.80 3.13
CA LEU A 102 3.99 3.05 2.09
C LEU A 102 4.31 1.55 2.15
N ILE A 103 5.60 1.22 2.17
CA ILE A 103 6.08 -0.17 2.22
C ILE A 103 5.61 -0.85 3.50
N ALA A 104 5.77 -0.21 4.65
CA ALA A 104 5.37 -0.77 5.94
C ALA A 104 3.87 -1.05 6.00
N ARG A 105 3.03 -0.10 5.55
CA ARG A 105 1.58 -0.27 5.49
C ARG A 105 1.18 -1.38 4.52
N ALA A 106 1.77 -1.44 3.33
CA ALA A 106 1.49 -2.51 2.37
C ALA A 106 1.85 -3.90 2.93
N LEU A 107 2.98 -4.04 3.62
CA LEU A 107 3.37 -5.31 4.26
C LEU A 107 2.44 -5.68 5.41
N ILE A 108 1.99 -4.71 6.21
CA ILE A 108 1.00 -4.94 7.28
C ILE A 108 -0.32 -5.43 6.68
N LEU A 109 -0.86 -4.76 5.67
CA LEU A 109 -2.13 -5.19 5.04
C LEU A 109 -2.00 -6.57 4.37
N ASN A 110 -0.86 -6.86 3.73
CA ASN A 110 -0.57 -8.21 3.23
C ASN A 110 -0.59 -9.25 4.35
N ALA A 111 -0.06 -8.93 5.52
CA ALA A 111 -0.08 -9.84 6.66
C ALA A 111 -1.50 -10.02 7.21
N LEU A 112 -2.24 -8.92 7.38
CA LEU A 112 -3.59 -8.94 7.97
C LEU A 112 -4.62 -9.63 7.07
N VAL A 113 -4.59 -9.43 5.75
CA VAL A 113 -5.55 -10.08 4.83
C VAL A 113 -5.48 -11.61 4.91
N ASN A 114 -4.32 -12.19 5.26
CA ASN A 114 -4.20 -13.63 5.45
C ASN A 114 -5.05 -14.15 6.62
N ILE A 115 -5.36 -13.30 7.62
CA ILE A 115 -6.27 -13.66 8.72
C ILE A 115 -7.69 -13.90 8.18
N ALA A 116 -8.17 -13.08 7.24
CA ALA A 116 -9.46 -13.30 6.58
C ALA A 116 -9.52 -14.61 5.78
N TYR A 117 -8.36 -15.13 5.35
CA TYR A 117 -8.23 -16.45 4.71
C TYR A 117 -7.92 -17.59 5.70
N GLY A 118 -8.09 -17.35 7.01
CA GLY A 118 -7.97 -18.37 8.05
C GLY A 118 -6.56 -18.58 8.60
N ALA A 119 -5.60 -17.68 8.32
CA ALA A 119 -4.29 -17.76 8.95
C ALA A 119 -4.41 -17.53 10.48
N PRO A 120 -3.70 -18.32 11.31
CA PRO A 120 -3.72 -18.11 12.76
C PRO A 120 -3.15 -16.74 13.14
N ILE A 121 -3.87 -15.96 13.94
CA ILE A 121 -3.45 -14.62 14.40
C ILE A 121 -2.04 -14.64 15.02
N PRO A 122 -1.66 -15.64 15.87
CA PRO A 122 -0.31 -15.68 16.44
C PRO A 122 0.80 -15.80 15.37
N VAL A 123 0.54 -16.48 14.26
CA VAL A 123 1.50 -16.61 13.15
C VAL A 123 1.69 -15.26 12.45
N ILE A 124 0.59 -14.55 12.18
CA ILE A 124 0.60 -13.23 11.55
C ILE A 124 1.28 -12.20 12.46
N LYS A 125 0.94 -12.16 13.75
CA LYS A 125 1.58 -11.30 14.75
C LYS A 125 3.09 -11.53 14.83
N LYS A 126 3.52 -12.80 14.81
CA LYS A 126 4.94 -13.15 14.80
C LYS A 126 5.62 -12.65 13.54
N TRP A 127 5.03 -12.89 12.36
CA TRP A 127 5.61 -12.43 11.09
C TRP A 127 5.77 -10.90 11.05
N ILE A 128 4.77 -10.15 11.51
CA ILE A 128 4.83 -8.68 11.62
C ILE A 128 5.99 -8.24 12.53
N THR A 129 6.16 -8.92 13.66
CA THR A 129 7.24 -8.64 14.62
C THR A 129 8.62 -8.95 14.03
N ASP A 130 8.78 -10.12 13.42
CA ASP A 130 10.04 -10.57 12.81
C ASP A 130 10.48 -9.64 11.65
N ASN A 131 9.52 -9.00 10.97
CA ASN A 131 9.79 -8.03 9.90
C ASN A 131 9.92 -6.58 10.40
N GLY A 132 9.90 -6.34 11.73
CA GLY A 132 10.11 -5.01 12.32
C GLY A 132 8.95 -4.03 12.10
N LEU A 133 7.74 -4.52 11.87
CA LEU A 133 6.58 -3.71 11.48
C LEU A 133 5.71 -3.27 12.66
N THR A 134 5.95 -3.77 13.87
CA THR A 134 5.12 -3.55 15.06
C THR A 134 4.87 -2.06 15.38
N ALA A 135 5.86 -1.21 15.13
CA ALA A 135 5.74 0.24 15.37
C ALA A 135 4.73 0.93 14.44
N TYR A 136 4.48 0.38 13.25
CA TYR A 136 3.61 0.95 12.21
C TYR A 136 2.16 0.49 12.32
N LEU A 137 1.85 -0.45 13.21
CA LEU A 137 0.48 -0.91 13.44
C LEU A 137 -0.40 0.23 13.97
N SER A 138 -1.61 0.31 13.46
CA SER A 138 -2.64 1.20 13.99
C SER A 138 -3.17 0.70 15.34
N LYS A 139 -4.00 1.50 16.01
CA LYS A 139 -4.58 1.10 17.29
C LYS A 139 -5.53 -0.09 17.10
N LYS A 140 -6.38 -0.06 16.07
CA LYS A 140 -7.31 -1.16 15.74
C LYS A 140 -6.54 -2.44 15.39
N GLU A 141 -5.48 -2.33 14.59
CA GLU A 141 -4.68 -3.48 14.17
C GLU A 141 -3.97 -4.15 15.35
N ARG A 142 -3.43 -3.36 16.30
CA ARG A 142 -2.86 -3.92 17.54
C ARG A 142 -3.89 -4.68 18.35
N LEU A 143 -5.08 -4.11 18.54
CA LEU A 143 -6.16 -4.76 19.28
C LEU A 143 -6.62 -6.06 18.61
N LEU A 144 -6.73 -6.05 17.27
CA LEU A 144 -7.08 -7.23 16.49
C LEU A 144 -6.05 -8.36 16.67
N LEU A 145 -4.76 -8.03 16.68
CA LEU A 145 -3.68 -9.02 16.84
C LEU A 145 -3.57 -9.60 18.27
N GLU A 146 -4.28 -9.06 19.26
CA GLU A 146 -4.39 -9.65 20.60
C GLU A 146 -5.54 -10.67 20.73
N LYS A 147 -6.40 -10.79 19.72
CA LYS A 147 -7.52 -11.73 19.72
C LYS A 147 -7.10 -13.14 19.33
N ARG A 148 -7.96 -14.11 19.65
CA ARG A 148 -7.95 -15.43 19.01
C ARG A 148 -8.81 -15.39 17.75
N ASN A 149 -8.56 -16.29 16.80
CA ASN A 149 -9.29 -16.32 15.53
C ASN A 149 -10.81 -16.45 15.74
N GLU A 150 -11.23 -17.25 16.73
CA GLU A 150 -12.64 -17.47 17.10
C GLU A 150 -13.32 -16.24 17.73
N ASP A 151 -12.55 -15.26 18.19
CA ASP A 151 -13.06 -14.03 18.81
C ASP A 151 -13.20 -12.87 17.80
N LEU A 152 -12.92 -13.11 16.51
CA LEU A 152 -13.12 -12.13 15.44
C LEU A 152 -14.60 -11.97 15.14
N THR A 153 -15.07 -10.73 15.14
CA THR A 153 -16.43 -10.40 14.71
C THR A 153 -16.58 -10.52 13.19
N ASP A 154 -17.81 -10.70 12.71
CA ASP A 154 -18.11 -10.72 11.27
C ASP A 154 -17.67 -9.43 10.57
N GLN A 155 -17.80 -8.29 11.25
CA GLN A 155 -17.34 -7.00 10.72
C GLN A 155 -15.82 -6.96 10.60
N GLU A 156 -15.07 -7.44 11.59
CA GLU A 156 -13.60 -7.49 11.50
C GLU A 156 -13.13 -8.43 10.39
N GLN A 157 -13.80 -9.57 10.20
CA GLN A 157 -13.49 -10.46 9.07
C GLN A 157 -13.77 -9.78 7.73
N THR A 158 -14.88 -9.05 7.63
CA THR A 158 -15.25 -8.27 6.45
C THR A 158 -14.23 -7.16 6.17
N ASP A 159 -13.85 -6.39 7.19
CA ASP A 159 -12.85 -5.32 7.07
C ASP A 159 -11.48 -5.87 6.66
N LEU A 160 -11.05 -7.00 7.24
CA LEU A 160 -9.82 -7.69 6.85
C LEU A 160 -9.86 -8.13 5.38
N TYR A 161 -10.98 -8.68 4.91
CA TYR A 161 -11.16 -9.08 3.52
C TYR A 161 -11.07 -7.86 2.57
N TRP A 162 -11.82 -6.80 2.88
CA TRP A 162 -11.84 -5.58 2.05
C TRP A 162 -10.52 -4.82 2.05
N SER A 163 -9.68 -4.96 3.09
CA SER A 163 -8.34 -4.37 3.14
C SER A 163 -7.44 -4.78 1.97
N MET A 164 -7.78 -5.85 1.24
CA MET A 164 -7.10 -6.24 0.00
C MET A 164 -7.18 -5.17 -1.10
N GLU A 165 -8.27 -4.41 -1.16
CA GLU A 165 -8.45 -3.33 -2.13
C GLU A 165 -7.61 -2.10 -1.74
N ALA A 166 -7.53 -1.79 -0.44
CA ALA A 166 -6.61 -0.80 0.08
C ALA A 166 -5.14 -1.17 -0.20
N LEU A 167 -4.77 -2.45 0.02
CA LEU A 167 -3.46 -2.98 -0.34
C LEU A 167 -3.17 -2.83 -1.83
N TRP A 168 -4.14 -3.11 -2.70
CA TRP A 168 -3.98 -2.96 -4.14
C TRP A 168 -3.67 -1.52 -4.56
N ALA A 169 -4.31 -0.53 -3.95
CA ALA A 169 -3.98 0.88 -4.16
C ALA A 169 -2.55 1.22 -3.73
N LEU A 170 -2.06 0.66 -2.62
CA LEU A 170 -0.67 0.86 -2.17
C LEU A 170 0.35 0.18 -3.10
N ILE A 171 0.05 -1.01 -3.62
CA ILE A 171 0.87 -1.70 -4.63
C ILE A 171 0.98 -0.85 -5.90
N TRP A 172 -0.13 -0.24 -6.34
CA TRP A 172 -0.12 0.71 -7.46
C TRP A 172 0.71 1.95 -7.14
N ALA A 173 0.52 2.55 -5.96
CA ALA A 173 1.26 3.73 -5.53
C ALA A 173 2.78 3.48 -5.43
N GLY A 174 3.17 2.24 -5.11
CA GLY A 174 4.55 1.76 -5.08
C GLY A 174 5.09 1.24 -6.40
N GLY A 175 4.35 1.38 -7.50
CA GLY A 175 4.89 1.14 -8.84
C GLY A 175 4.88 -0.31 -9.33
N LEU A 176 4.31 -1.26 -8.58
CA LEU A 176 4.32 -2.67 -8.95
C LEU A 176 3.22 -3.06 -9.96
N THR A 177 2.22 -2.20 -10.17
CA THR A 177 1.21 -2.33 -11.21
C THR A 177 1.07 -1.00 -11.97
N SER A 178 0.80 -1.06 -13.27
CA SER A 178 0.65 0.13 -14.14
C SER A 178 -0.62 0.91 -13.80
N ASP A 179 -1.72 0.18 -13.58
CA ASP A 179 -3.06 0.75 -13.55
C ASP A 179 -3.81 0.39 -12.26
N LEU A 180 -4.75 1.26 -11.89
CA LEU A 180 -5.69 1.10 -10.78
C LEU A 180 -7.11 1.47 -11.28
N PRO A 181 -7.72 0.62 -12.13
CA PRO A 181 -9.02 0.92 -12.74
C PRO A 181 -10.15 0.97 -11.72
N ILE A 182 -11.06 1.93 -11.85
CA ILE A 182 -12.18 2.15 -10.92
C ILE A 182 -13.33 1.14 -11.09
N ASP A 183 -13.35 0.38 -12.18
CA ASP A 183 -14.45 -0.49 -12.60
C ASP A 183 -14.12 -1.99 -12.52
N THR A 184 -12.97 -2.36 -11.94
CA THR A 184 -12.62 -3.77 -11.70
C THR A 184 -12.11 -3.99 -10.27
N PRO A 185 -12.40 -5.16 -9.68
CA PRO A 185 -11.75 -5.59 -8.44
C PRO A 185 -10.25 -5.81 -8.64
N VAL A 186 -9.57 -6.05 -7.52
CA VAL A 186 -8.19 -6.48 -7.45
C VAL A 186 -7.86 -7.61 -8.45
N SER A 187 -6.67 -7.52 -9.06
CA SER A 187 -6.21 -8.53 -10.01
C SER A 187 -5.93 -9.87 -9.34
N LYS A 188 -6.26 -10.97 -10.03
CA LYS A 188 -5.86 -12.35 -9.63
C LYS A 188 -4.34 -12.53 -9.52
N THR A 189 -3.55 -11.64 -10.13
CA THR A 189 -2.09 -11.67 -10.07
C THR A 189 -1.52 -10.98 -8.83
N MET A 190 -2.32 -10.30 -8.00
CA MET A 190 -1.83 -9.54 -6.84
C MET A 190 -0.96 -10.39 -5.92
N ALA A 191 -1.37 -11.63 -5.63
CA ALA A 191 -0.64 -12.53 -4.74
C ALA A 191 0.80 -12.79 -5.20
N SER A 192 1.07 -12.74 -6.53
CA SER A 192 2.43 -12.94 -7.07
C SER A 192 3.36 -11.74 -6.88
N LEU A 193 2.81 -10.56 -6.54
CA LEU A 193 3.57 -9.34 -6.26
C LEU A 193 3.96 -9.22 -4.78
N LEU A 194 3.36 -10.04 -3.91
CA LEU A 194 3.44 -9.94 -2.46
C LEU A 194 4.31 -11.05 -1.87
N PRO A 195 4.94 -10.83 -0.69
CA PRO A 195 5.62 -11.90 0.03
C PRO A 195 4.66 -13.04 0.38
N ASN A 196 5.09 -14.28 0.16
CA ASN A 196 4.34 -15.47 0.55
C ASN A 196 4.59 -15.81 2.03
N LEU A 197 3.63 -15.47 2.89
CA LEU A 197 3.72 -15.72 4.33
C LEU A 197 3.71 -17.21 4.69
N GLN A 198 3.07 -18.07 3.90
CA GLN A 198 3.09 -19.53 4.13
C GLN A 198 4.49 -20.13 3.94
N LYS A 199 5.31 -19.51 3.08
CA LYS A 199 6.72 -19.85 2.87
C LYS A 199 7.66 -19.08 3.80
N ASN A 200 7.13 -18.29 4.73
CA ASN A 200 7.88 -17.40 5.59
C ASN A 200 8.80 -16.44 4.82
N GLU A 201 8.37 -16.00 3.63
CA GLU A 201 9.07 -14.97 2.88
C GLU A 201 8.99 -13.64 3.65
N ASN A 202 10.11 -12.94 3.76
CA ASN A 202 10.16 -11.62 4.39
C ASN A 202 9.82 -10.51 3.38
N GLY A 203 9.66 -9.28 3.89
CA GLY A 203 9.34 -8.12 3.07
C GLY A 203 10.48 -7.59 2.20
N ALA A 204 11.73 -8.06 2.33
CA ALA A 204 12.89 -7.38 1.75
C ALA A 204 12.85 -7.30 0.21
N SER A 205 12.51 -8.40 -0.47
CA SER A 205 12.40 -8.39 -1.93
C SER A 205 11.22 -7.53 -2.41
N PHE A 206 10.15 -7.46 -1.64
CA PHE A 206 9.00 -6.59 -1.94
C PHE A 206 9.41 -5.11 -1.80
N SER A 207 10.03 -4.75 -0.67
CA SER A 207 10.52 -3.39 -0.40
C SER A 207 11.49 -2.89 -1.47
N ALA A 208 12.39 -3.75 -1.96
CA ALA A 208 13.37 -3.39 -2.98
C ALA A 208 12.76 -3.07 -4.36
N LYS A 209 11.55 -3.57 -4.66
CA LYS A 209 10.84 -3.33 -5.91
C LYS A 209 9.89 -2.12 -5.84
N MET A 210 9.55 -1.67 -4.63
CA MET A 210 8.62 -0.58 -4.40
C MET A 210 9.29 0.77 -4.64
N HIS A 211 8.68 1.58 -5.50
CA HIS A 211 9.09 2.95 -5.79
C HIS A 211 7.87 3.87 -5.76
N LEU A 212 7.85 4.79 -4.80
CA LEU A 212 6.74 5.72 -4.61
C LEU A 212 6.54 6.58 -5.88
N ARG A 213 5.31 6.63 -6.38
CA ARG A 213 4.94 7.47 -7.52
C ARG A 213 5.08 8.96 -7.23
N SER A 214 5.18 9.75 -8.30
CA SER A 214 5.24 11.20 -8.18
C SER A 214 3.98 11.78 -7.54
N TYR A 215 4.10 12.94 -6.91
CA TYR A 215 2.97 13.66 -6.30
C TYR A 215 1.81 13.84 -7.28
N THR A 216 2.10 14.27 -8.51
CA THR A 216 1.08 14.45 -9.57
C THR A 216 0.33 13.16 -9.87
N GLN A 217 1.03 12.02 -9.97
CA GLN A 217 0.38 10.73 -10.20
C GLN A 217 -0.51 10.33 -9.03
N LEU A 218 -0.02 10.47 -7.80
CA LEU A 218 -0.77 10.12 -6.59
C LEU A 218 -2.00 11.03 -6.42
N TYR A 219 -1.85 12.34 -6.56
CA TYR A 219 -2.94 13.30 -6.50
C TYR A 219 -3.98 13.04 -7.60
N SER A 220 -3.55 12.74 -8.82
CA SER A 220 -4.48 12.44 -9.92
C SER A 220 -5.32 11.20 -9.64
N MET A 221 -4.70 10.14 -9.09
CA MET A 221 -5.42 8.93 -8.73
C MET A 221 -6.33 9.15 -7.52
N LEU A 222 -5.90 9.95 -6.54
CA LEU A 222 -6.73 10.31 -5.41
C LEU A 222 -7.95 11.15 -5.84
N ASP A 223 -7.80 12.12 -6.74
CA ASP A 223 -8.93 12.89 -7.31
C ASP A 223 -9.91 11.98 -8.07
N LEU A 224 -9.41 10.99 -8.83
CA LEU A 224 -10.25 9.99 -9.48
C LEU A 224 -11.12 9.21 -8.47
N TYR A 225 -10.50 8.67 -7.42
CA TYR A 225 -11.20 7.89 -6.40
C TYR A 225 -12.12 8.76 -5.52
N TYR A 226 -11.75 10.01 -5.24
CA TYR A 226 -12.59 11.00 -4.57
C TYR A 226 -13.89 11.25 -5.35
N ARG A 227 -13.78 11.51 -6.65
CA ARG A 227 -14.95 11.76 -7.52
C ARG A 227 -15.79 10.51 -7.72
N ALA A 228 -15.15 9.36 -7.89
CA ALA A 228 -15.85 8.07 -7.98
C ALA A 228 -16.65 7.79 -6.70
N ASN A 229 -16.10 8.09 -5.52
CA ASN A 229 -16.77 7.88 -4.23
C ASN A 229 -18.04 8.75 -4.13
N TRP A 230 -17.93 10.02 -4.48
CA TRP A 230 -19.08 10.93 -4.52
C TRP A 230 -20.12 10.51 -5.55
N SER A 231 -19.69 10.02 -6.72
CA SER A 231 -20.58 9.47 -7.74
C SER A 231 -21.39 8.28 -7.20
N THR A 232 -20.72 7.30 -6.58
CA THR A 232 -21.39 6.13 -6.00
C THR A 232 -22.30 6.49 -4.83
N ASN A 233 -21.90 7.45 -3.98
CA ASN A 233 -22.73 7.93 -2.87
C ASN A 233 -23.96 8.68 -3.35
N ASN A 234 -23.82 9.56 -4.35
CA ASN A 234 -24.93 10.27 -4.96
C ASN A 234 -25.95 9.30 -5.57
N ALA A 235 -25.48 8.33 -6.35
CA ALA A 235 -26.31 7.28 -6.94
C ALA A 235 -27.07 6.47 -5.87
N ARG A 236 -26.40 6.12 -4.76
CA ARG A 236 -27.00 5.39 -3.64
C ARG A 236 -28.06 6.21 -2.89
N LEU A 237 -27.84 7.51 -2.70
CA LEU A 237 -28.75 8.38 -1.93
C LEU A 237 -29.95 8.87 -2.74
N HIS A 238 -29.77 9.16 -4.02
CA HIS A 238 -30.77 9.83 -4.84
C HIS A 238 -31.40 8.94 -5.93
N GLY A 239 -30.96 7.69 -6.06
CA GLY A 239 -31.43 6.80 -7.11
C GLY A 239 -30.90 7.23 -8.47
N GLY A 240 -29.69 6.78 -8.79
CA GLY A 240 -29.02 7.06 -10.07
C GLY A 240 -28.10 5.91 -10.49
N PRO A 241 -27.51 5.97 -11.69
CA PRO A 241 -26.59 4.94 -12.15
C PRO A 241 -25.25 5.05 -11.42
N SER A 242 -24.82 3.96 -10.77
CA SER A 242 -23.43 3.79 -10.33
C SER A 242 -22.52 3.22 -11.42
N GLY A 243 -23.10 2.90 -12.59
CA GLY A 243 -22.39 2.24 -13.69
C GLY A 243 -21.74 0.93 -13.25
N LYS A 244 -20.48 0.74 -13.64
CA LYS A 244 -19.63 -0.40 -13.24
C LYS A 244 -18.83 -0.14 -11.95
N ILE A 245 -19.03 1.02 -11.31
CA ILE A 245 -18.25 1.45 -10.16
C ILE A 245 -18.81 0.81 -8.90
N SER A 246 -17.96 0.07 -8.16
CA SER A 246 -18.30 -0.47 -6.84
C SER A 246 -17.93 0.56 -5.76
N GLY A 247 -18.92 0.98 -4.96
CA GLY A 247 -18.69 1.89 -3.84
C GLY A 247 -17.70 1.33 -2.80
N ASP A 248 -17.80 0.03 -2.49
CA ASP A 248 -16.93 -0.62 -1.50
C ASP A 248 -15.46 -0.65 -1.95
N ILE A 249 -15.22 -1.01 -3.21
CA ILE A 249 -13.86 -0.98 -3.81
C ILE A 249 -13.30 0.44 -3.80
N VAL A 250 -14.12 1.41 -4.20
CA VAL A 250 -13.72 2.82 -4.26
C VAL A 250 -13.37 3.35 -2.88
N MET A 251 -14.17 3.02 -1.87
CA MET A 251 -13.96 3.45 -0.49
C MET A 251 -12.60 2.96 0.05
N GLU A 252 -12.29 1.67 -0.11
CA GLU A 252 -11.03 1.10 0.38
C GLU A 252 -9.79 1.65 -0.35
N ARG A 253 -9.86 1.77 -1.68
CA ARG A 253 -8.75 2.33 -2.47
C ARG A 253 -8.54 3.82 -2.19
N ARG A 254 -9.63 4.58 -2.03
CA ARG A 254 -9.60 6.00 -1.65
C ARG A 254 -8.94 6.16 -0.28
N LYS A 255 -9.37 5.39 0.72
CA LYS A 255 -8.80 5.39 2.08
C LYS A 255 -7.28 5.25 2.07
N ALA A 256 -6.76 4.30 1.29
CA ALA A 256 -5.32 4.07 1.16
C ALA A 256 -4.58 5.26 0.53
N LEU A 257 -5.16 5.87 -0.52
CA LEU A 257 -4.58 7.02 -1.20
C LEU A 257 -4.64 8.28 -0.34
N GLU A 258 -5.73 8.52 0.38
CA GLU A 258 -5.87 9.63 1.34
C GLU A 258 -4.83 9.51 2.45
N TRP A 259 -4.71 8.32 3.06
CA TRP A 259 -3.71 8.06 4.07
C TRP A 259 -2.28 8.32 3.59
N LEU A 260 -1.98 7.90 2.34
CA LEU A 260 -0.68 8.07 1.74
C LEU A 260 -0.37 9.54 1.42
N MET A 261 -1.37 10.31 1.03
CA MET A 261 -1.24 11.71 0.60
C MET A 261 -1.30 12.73 1.75
N ASP A 262 -1.57 12.27 2.97
CA ASP A 262 -1.62 13.12 4.17
C ASP A 262 -0.79 12.50 5.31
N SER A 263 0.39 13.07 5.56
CA SER A 263 1.31 12.65 6.62
C SER A 263 0.74 12.77 8.04
N GLU A 264 -0.27 13.61 8.24
CA GLU A 264 -0.91 13.84 9.55
C GLU A 264 -2.13 12.94 9.76
N SER A 265 -2.62 12.29 8.70
CA SER A 265 -3.80 11.42 8.77
C SER A 265 -3.54 10.12 9.56
N ASP A 266 -4.52 9.69 10.33
CA ASP A 266 -4.48 8.41 11.05
C ASP A 266 -5.14 7.28 10.24
N TRP A 267 -4.49 6.12 10.15
CA TRP A 267 -4.99 4.96 9.38
C TRP A 267 -6.37 4.48 9.85
N ASP A 268 -6.65 4.58 11.15
CA ASP A 268 -7.91 4.11 11.73
C ASP A 268 -9.07 5.10 11.51
N ASN A 269 -8.75 6.35 11.15
CA ASN A 269 -9.67 7.50 11.11
C ASN A 269 -9.56 8.33 9.82
N THR A 270 -8.91 7.82 8.77
CA THR A 270 -8.91 8.47 7.46
C THR A 270 -10.34 8.68 6.98
N ASN A 271 -10.71 9.94 6.74
CA ASN A 271 -12.08 10.41 6.47
C ASN A 271 -12.61 9.94 5.09
N ALA A 272 -12.81 8.64 4.92
CA ALA A 272 -13.49 8.09 3.73
C ALA A 272 -15.02 8.39 3.73
N ASN A 273 -15.54 8.95 4.84
CA ASN A 273 -16.96 9.31 5.02
C ASN A 273 -17.35 10.72 4.54
N THR A 274 -16.48 11.41 3.81
CA THR A 274 -16.82 12.65 3.08
C THR A 274 -16.79 12.44 1.58
#